data_AF-A0A3B9QGM9-F1
#
_entry.id   AF-A0A3B9QGM9-F1
#
_cell.length_a   1.000
_cell.length_b   1.000
_cell.length_c   1.000
_cell.angle_alpha   90.00
_cell.angle_beta   90.00
_cell.angle_gamma   90.00
#
_symmetry.space_group_name_H-M   'P 1'
#
loop_
_entity.id
_entity.type
_entity.pdbx_description
1 polymer ?
#
loop_
_entity_poly.entity_id
_entity_poly.type
_entity_poly.pdbx_seq_one_letter_code
_entity_poly.pdbx_strand_id
1 'polypeptide(L)'
;MLVVGLTGGMGVGKSTVGGLLSDLGADVIDVDALGRKILEPGGLAVSAVIDRFGPGVAGTDGGIDRAALAEIVFGEADQLAALEEISHPAINELLDQTADSLERDDAIVVYDMAVLVESRLGYDTKHPYEVVVVVEAPMADRLERLQ
;
A
#
# COMPACT_ATOMS: atom_id res chain seq x y z
N MET A 1 -17.62 -10.88 -3.01
CA MET A 1 -17.17 -9.85 -2.05
C MET A 1 -17.31 -8.47 -2.68
N LEU A 2 -17.51 -7.43 -1.88
CA LEU A 2 -17.43 -6.02 -2.29
C LEU A 2 -16.08 -5.47 -1.85
N VAL A 3 -15.34 -4.83 -2.75
CA VAL A 3 -14.05 -4.20 -2.41
C VAL A 3 -14.21 -2.68 -2.37
N VAL A 4 -13.77 -2.08 -1.27
CA VAL A 4 -13.83 -0.64 -1.01
C VAL A 4 -12.42 -0.09 -0.88
N GLY A 5 -12.07 0.92 -1.68
CA GLY A 5 -10.86 1.70 -1.50
C GLY A 5 -11.06 2.75 -0.43
N LEU A 6 -10.31 2.68 0.68
CA LEU A 6 -10.31 3.69 1.73
C LEU A 6 -9.07 4.56 1.59
N THR A 7 -9.27 5.87 1.46
CA THR A 7 -8.18 6.83 1.31
C THR A 7 -8.43 8.10 2.11
N GLY A 8 -7.40 8.93 2.22
CA GLY A 8 -7.46 10.16 2.99
C GLY A 8 -6.06 10.72 3.25
N GLY A 9 -5.93 12.04 3.22
CA GLY A 9 -4.65 12.71 3.42
C GLY A 9 -4.08 12.55 4.84
N MET A 10 -2.82 12.94 5.05
CA MET A 10 -2.18 12.88 6.37
C MET A 10 -3.01 13.55 7.48
N GLY A 11 -3.14 12.89 8.63
CA GLY A 11 -3.83 13.42 9.82
C GLY A 11 -5.36 13.39 9.78
N VAL A 12 -6.01 12.90 8.71
CA VAL A 12 -7.48 12.88 8.63
C VAL A 12 -8.14 11.84 9.52
N GLY A 13 -7.39 10.85 10.01
CA GLY A 13 -7.94 9.75 10.82
C GLY A 13 -8.41 8.56 9.98
N LYS A 14 -7.80 8.34 8.81
CA LYS A 14 -8.05 7.18 7.93
C LYS A 14 -7.99 5.85 8.69
N SER A 15 -6.95 5.66 9.52
CA SER A 15 -6.80 4.46 10.35
C SER A 15 -7.91 4.29 11.39
N THR A 16 -8.46 5.38 11.92
CA THR A 16 -9.64 5.32 12.81
C THR A 16 -10.87 4.82 12.05
N VAL A 17 -11.11 5.33 10.84
CA VAL A 17 -12.22 4.85 9.99
C VAL A 17 -12.03 3.40 9.60
N GLY A 18 -10.80 2.98 9.24
CA GLY A 18 -10.47 1.58 8.98
C GLY A 18 -10.79 0.68 10.18
N GLY A 19 -10.36 1.07 11.39
CA GLY A 19 -10.69 0.34 12.62
C GLY A 19 -12.20 0.21 12.85
N LEU A 20 -12.96 1.30 12.68
CA LEU A 20 -14.41 1.26 12.82
C LEU A 20 -15.10 0.35 11.80
N LEU A 21 -14.60 0.30 10.56
CA LEU A 21 -15.12 -0.63 9.55
C LEU A 21 -14.79 -2.08 9.91
N SER A 22 -13.61 -2.33 10.46
CA SER A 22 -13.22 -3.65 10.96
C SER A 22 -14.09 -4.12 12.12
N ASP A 23 -14.39 -3.23 13.08
CA ASP A 23 -15.31 -3.52 14.19
C ASP A 23 -16.74 -3.87 13.71
N LEU A 24 -17.13 -3.39 12.53
CA LEU A 24 -18.41 -3.71 11.88
C LEU A 24 -18.36 -5.00 11.03
N GLY A 25 -17.21 -5.67 10.97
CA GLY A 25 -17.03 -6.96 10.30
C GLY A 25 -16.42 -6.89 8.90
N ALA A 26 -15.87 -5.73 8.49
CA ALA A 26 -15.11 -5.64 7.25
C ALA A 26 -13.67 -6.16 7.43
N ASP A 27 -13.14 -6.79 6.39
CA ASP A 27 -11.75 -7.22 6.34
C ASP A 27 -10.89 -6.07 5.81
N VAL A 28 -10.11 -5.44 6.69
CA VAL A 28 -9.27 -4.30 6.31
C VAL A 28 -7.87 -4.78 5.97
N ILE A 29 -7.46 -4.51 4.73
CA ILE A 29 -6.12 -4.80 4.21
C ILE A 29 -5.35 -3.49 4.13
N ASP A 30 -4.32 -3.36 4.97
CA ASP A 30 -3.38 -2.24 4.94
C ASP A 30 -2.43 -2.40 3.74
N VAL A 31 -2.69 -1.63 2.68
CA VAL A 31 -1.91 -1.70 1.43
C VAL A 31 -0.51 -1.11 1.62
N ASP A 32 -0.37 -0.12 2.52
CA ASP A 32 0.92 0.47 2.85
C ASP A 32 1.81 -0.54 3.63
N ALA A 33 1.21 -1.45 4.40
CA ALA A 33 1.90 -2.60 4.97
C ALA A 33 2.31 -3.64 3.91
N LEU A 34 1.47 -3.92 2.92
CA LEU A 34 1.84 -4.82 1.81
C LEU A 34 3.01 -4.24 0.99
N GLY A 35 3.01 -2.92 0.74
CA GLY A 35 4.13 -2.22 0.11
C GLY A 35 5.46 -2.37 0.85
N ARG A 36 5.44 -2.48 2.18
CA ARG A 36 6.63 -2.82 2.97
C ARG A 36 7.00 -4.29 2.80
N LYS A 37 6.02 -5.19 2.90
CA LYS A 37 6.21 -6.64 2.85
C LYS A 37 6.82 -7.15 1.53
N ILE A 38 6.51 -6.52 0.40
CA ILE A 38 7.12 -6.90 -0.89
C ILE A 38 8.64 -6.64 -0.96
N LEU A 39 9.18 -5.81 -0.05
CA LEU A 39 10.60 -5.45 0.06
C LEU A 39 11.31 -6.14 1.23
N GLU A 40 10.58 -6.84 2.10
CA GLU A 40 11.15 -7.63 3.21
C GLU A 40 11.87 -8.88 2.68
N PRO A 41 12.69 -9.58 3.50
CA PRO A 41 13.39 -10.79 3.07
C PRO A 41 12.46 -11.83 2.43
N GLY A 42 12.76 -12.23 1.19
CA GLY A 42 11.94 -13.14 0.40
C GLY A 42 10.68 -12.51 -0.22
N GLY A 43 10.52 -11.19 -0.12
CA GLY A 43 9.42 -10.43 -0.71
C GLY A 43 9.45 -10.43 -2.24
N LEU A 44 8.25 -10.27 -2.83
CA LEU A 44 8.01 -10.43 -4.27
C LEU A 44 8.82 -9.45 -5.15
N ALA A 45 9.17 -8.26 -4.62
CA ALA A 45 9.85 -7.22 -5.38
C ALA A 45 11.37 -7.20 -5.16
N VAL A 46 11.92 -7.93 -4.18
CA VAL A 46 13.33 -7.81 -3.76
C VAL A 46 14.30 -8.01 -4.92
N SER A 47 14.17 -9.11 -5.69
CA SER A 47 15.08 -9.39 -6.80
C SER A 47 15.02 -8.31 -7.87
N ALA A 48 13.81 -7.92 -8.29
CA ALA A 48 13.62 -6.93 -9.35
C ALA A 48 14.14 -5.55 -8.94
N VAL A 49 13.98 -5.17 -7.67
CA VAL A 49 14.53 -3.93 -7.11
C VAL A 49 16.07 -3.96 -7.12
N ILE A 50 16.69 -5.05 -6.67
CA ILE A 50 18.16 -5.21 -6.71
C ILE A 50 18.68 -5.18 -8.16
N ASP A 51 17.98 -5.84 -9.09
CA ASP A 51 18.37 -5.85 -10.51
C ASP A 51 18.28 -4.44 -11.13
N ARG A 52 17.28 -3.64 -10.75
CA ARG A 52 17.06 -2.29 -11.30
C ARG A 52 17.96 -1.21 -10.68
N PHE A 53 18.16 -1.26 -9.36
CA PHE A 53 18.84 -0.22 -8.59
C PHE A 53 20.24 -0.62 -8.11
N GLY A 54 20.65 -1.87 -8.38
CA GLY A 54 21.97 -2.40 -8.12
C GLY A 54 22.12 -3.03 -6.72
N PRO A 55 23.23 -3.74 -6.47
CA PRO A 55 23.45 -4.46 -5.21
C PRO A 55 23.57 -3.55 -3.98
N GLY A 56 23.75 -2.24 -4.18
CA GLY A 56 23.84 -1.27 -3.09
C GLY A 56 22.54 -1.10 -2.29
N VAL A 57 21.39 -1.50 -2.84
CA VAL A 57 20.10 -1.47 -2.11
C VAL A 57 19.78 -2.80 -1.41
N ALA A 58 20.63 -3.81 -1.52
CA ALA A 58 20.41 -5.10 -0.88
C ALA A 58 20.68 -5.01 0.64
N GLY A 59 19.69 -5.42 1.43
CA GLY A 59 19.84 -5.58 2.87
C GLY A 59 20.68 -6.80 3.23
N THR A 60 21.25 -6.80 4.44
CA THR A 60 22.08 -7.92 4.94
C THR A 60 21.27 -9.18 5.29
N ASP A 61 19.95 -9.05 5.41
CA ASP A 61 18.99 -10.09 5.77
C ASP A 61 18.31 -10.72 4.54
N GLY A 62 18.66 -10.27 3.33
CA GLY A 62 18.04 -10.71 2.07
C GLY A 62 16.78 -9.94 1.69
N GLY A 63 16.46 -8.83 2.38
CA GLY A 63 15.48 -7.84 1.95
C GLY A 63 16.13 -6.64 1.26
N ILE A 64 15.42 -5.51 1.20
CA ILE A 64 15.92 -4.23 0.71
C ILE A 64 16.32 -3.31 1.86
N ASP A 65 17.51 -2.72 1.76
CA ASP A 65 17.87 -1.56 2.58
C ASP A 65 17.04 -0.36 2.13
N ARG A 66 15.97 -0.08 2.87
CA ARG A 66 15.03 0.99 2.56
C ARG A 66 15.66 2.37 2.64
N ALA A 67 16.70 2.58 3.44
CA ALA A 67 17.39 3.87 3.52
C ALA A 67 18.25 4.08 2.27
N ALA A 68 19.00 3.06 1.83
CA ALA A 68 19.76 3.11 0.59
C ALA A 68 18.85 3.28 -0.64
N LEU A 69 17.73 2.55 -0.70
CA LEU A 69 16.75 2.73 -1.78
C LEU A 69 16.13 4.14 -1.76
N ALA A 70 15.76 4.62 -0.57
CA ALA A 70 15.22 5.96 -0.36
C ALA A 70 16.15 7.07 -0.90
N GLU A 71 17.46 6.98 -0.66
CA GLU A 71 18.44 7.93 -1.18
C GLU A 71 18.48 8.00 -2.72
N ILE A 72 18.12 6.91 -3.41
CA ILE A 72 18.09 6.85 -4.87
C ILE A 72 16.77 7.36 -5.43
N VAL A 73 15.65 7.00 -4.80
CA VAL A 73 14.31 7.29 -5.34
C VAL A 73 13.73 8.62 -4.87
N PHE A 74 14.11 9.10 -3.69
CA PHE A 74 13.63 10.40 -3.22
C PHE A 74 14.42 11.54 -3.86
N GLY A 75 13.70 12.42 -4.55
CA GLY A 75 14.27 13.58 -5.25
C GLY A 75 14.43 13.38 -6.76
N GLU A 76 14.33 12.14 -7.25
CA GLU A 76 14.44 11.79 -8.67
C GLU A 76 13.15 11.12 -9.16
N ALA A 77 12.27 11.89 -9.81
CA ALA A 77 10.94 11.43 -10.23
C ALA A 77 10.99 10.18 -11.11
N ASP A 78 11.97 10.08 -12.01
CA ASP A 78 12.14 8.93 -12.90
C ASP A 78 12.54 7.65 -12.13
N GLN A 79 13.29 7.78 -11.02
CA GLN A 79 13.65 6.62 -10.19
C GLN A 79 12.48 6.16 -9.33
N LEU A 80 11.69 7.10 -8.81
CA LEU A 80 10.45 6.78 -8.12
C LEU A 80 9.47 6.05 -9.03
N ALA A 81 9.25 6.55 -10.25
CA ALA A 81 8.40 5.88 -11.24
C ALA A 81 8.91 4.47 -11.57
N ALA A 82 10.23 4.29 -11.73
CA ALA A 82 10.81 2.97 -11.96
C ALA A 82 10.59 2.00 -10.77
N LEU A 83 10.63 2.50 -9.53
CA LEU A 83 10.31 1.68 -8.36
C LEU A 83 8.83 1.31 -8.32
N GLU A 84 7.94 2.25 -8.65
CA GLU A 84 6.50 2.05 -8.73
C GLU A 84 6.11 1.01 -9.79
N GLU A 85 6.75 1.03 -10.96
CA GLU A 85 6.55 0.02 -12.03
C GLU A 85 6.88 -1.41 -11.56
N ILE A 86 7.82 -1.56 -10.64
CA ILE A 86 8.18 -2.85 -10.03
C ILE A 86 7.24 -3.18 -8.86
N SER A 87 6.95 -2.19 -8.02
CA SER A 87 6.27 -2.39 -6.75
C SER A 87 4.77 -2.58 -6.92
N HIS A 88 4.12 -1.84 -7.82
CA HIS A 88 2.67 -1.91 -7.98
C HIS A 88 2.17 -3.30 -8.41
N PRO A 89 2.75 -3.98 -9.41
CA PRO A 89 2.36 -5.35 -9.74
C PRO A 89 2.56 -6.32 -8.57
N ALA A 90 3.67 -6.21 -7.84
CA ALA A 90 3.95 -7.06 -6.68
C ALA A 90 2.96 -6.83 -5.52
N ILE A 91 2.58 -5.58 -5.27
CA ILE A 91 1.56 -5.24 -4.26
C ILE A 91 0.18 -5.76 -4.70
N ASN A 92 -0.19 -5.59 -5.97
CA ASN A 92 -1.44 -6.10 -6.52
C ASN A 92 -1.53 -7.64 -6.41
N GLU A 93 -0.43 -8.33 -6.69
CA GLU A 93 -0.36 -9.79 -6.50
C GLU A 93 -0.59 -10.17 -5.03
N LEU A 94 0.06 -9.48 -4.10
CA LEU A 94 -0.09 -9.76 -2.66
C LEU A 94 -1.48 -9.36 -2.13
N LEU A 95 -2.10 -8.33 -2.70
CA LEU A 95 -3.50 -7.97 -2.45
C LEU A 95 -4.42 -9.11 -2.87
N ASP A 96 -4.28 -9.62 -4.08
CA ASP A 96 -5.08 -10.73 -4.59
C ASP A 96 -4.91 -11.98 -3.73
N GLN A 97 -3.67 -12.32 -3.35
CA GLN A 97 -3.40 -13.44 -2.44
C GLN A 97 -4.08 -13.25 -1.08
N THR A 98 -4.07 -12.03 -0.55
CA THR A 98 -4.69 -11.72 0.75
C THR A 98 -6.22 -11.79 0.65
N ALA A 99 -6.82 -11.20 -0.38
CA ALA A 99 -8.26 -11.23 -0.59
C ALA A 99 -8.77 -12.67 -0.87
N ASP A 100 -8.05 -13.44 -1.70
CA ASP A 100 -8.37 -14.84 -2.00
C ASP A 100 -8.37 -15.71 -0.72
N SER A 101 -7.54 -15.37 0.28
CA SER A 101 -7.43 -16.12 1.54
C SER A 101 -8.59 -15.92 2.53
N LEU A 102 -9.48 -14.95 2.29
CA LEU A 102 -10.59 -14.66 3.20
C LEU A 102 -11.73 -15.70 3.13
N GLU A 103 -11.74 -16.56 2.11
CA GLU A 103 -12.66 -17.71 1.94
C GLU A 103 -14.16 -17.39 2.18
N ARG A 104 -14.60 -16.16 1.82
CA ARG A 104 -15.97 -15.67 2.05
C ARG A 104 -16.54 -14.92 0.85
N ASP A 105 -17.64 -15.43 0.29
CA ASP A 105 -18.30 -14.84 -0.88
C ASP A 105 -19.00 -13.50 -0.58
N ASP A 106 -19.43 -13.27 0.67
CA ASP A 106 -20.18 -12.09 1.12
C ASP A 106 -19.32 -11.05 1.85
N ALA A 107 -17.99 -11.19 1.85
CA ALA A 107 -17.10 -10.27 2.55
C ALA A 107 -17.15 -8.84 2.00
N ILE A 108 -16.96 -7.87 2.90
CA ILE A 108 -16.61 -6.49 2.56
C ILE A 108 -15.12 -6.35 2.84
N VAL A 109 -14.34 -6.11 1.80
CA VAL A 109 -12.89 -5.93 1.91
C VAL A 109 -12.57 -4.46 1.74
N VAL A 110 -11.76 -3.91 2.63
CA VAL A 110 -11.33 -2.51 2.60
C VAL A 110 -9.85 -2.47 2.27
N TYR A 111 -9.50 -1.95 1.10
CA TYR A 111 -8.12 -1.62 0.78
C TYR A 111 -7.79 -0.26 1.37
N ASP A 112 -7.08 -0.27 2.50
CA ASP A 112 -6.66 0.95 3.17
C ASP A 112 -5.32 1.43 2.60
N MET A 113 -5.35 2.50 1.80
CA MET A 113 -4.16 3.00 1.10
C MET A 113 -4.07 4.53 1.10
N ALA A 114 -2.89 5.07 1.41
CA ALA A 114 -2.68 6.51 1.46
C ALA A 114 -2.69 7.17 0.06
N VAL A 115 -2.21 6.46 -0.96
CA VAL A 115 -1.97 6.98 -2.32
C VAL A 115 -2.90 6.38 -3.38
N LEU A 116 -4.21 6.38 -3.09
CA LEU A 116 -5.24 5.87 -4.01
C LEU A 116 -5.42 6.77 -5.23
N VAL A 117 -5.31 8.10 -5.06
CA VAL A 117 -5.64 9.07 -6.12
C VAL A 117 -4.47 9.24 -7.09
N GLU A 118 -3.25 9.09 -6.57
CA GLU A 118 -1.99 9.30 -7.27
C GLU A 118 -1.57 8.09 -8.11
N SER A 119 -2.12 6.90 -7.84
CA SER A 119 -1.74 5.65 -8.47
C SER A 119 -2.95 4.83 -8.94
N ARG A 120 -2.70 3.77 -9.73
CA ARG A 120 -3.71 2.74 -10.08
C ARG A 120 -3.60 1.50 -9.19
N LEU A 121 -2.92 1.62 -8.05
CA LEU A 121 -2.68 0.53 -7.11
C LEU A 121 -4.01 -0.02 -6.59
N GLY A 122 -4.16 -1.35 -6.55
CA GLY A 122 -5.41 -2.00 -6.16
C GLY A 122 -6.54 -1.97 -7.20
N TYR A 123 -6.39 -1.24 -8.32
CA TYR A 123 -7.37 -1.21 -9.41
C TYR A 123 -7.10 -2.26 -10.50
N ASP A 124 -5.83 -2.58 -10.75
CA ASP A 124 -5.42 -3.62 -11.72
C ASP A 124 -5.11 -4.94 -10.99
N THR A 125 -6.15 -5.48 -10.35
CA THR A 125 -6.15 -6.70 -9.51
C THR A 125 -7.28 -7.63 -9.95
N LYS A 126 -7.32 -8.87 -9.47
CA LYS A 126 -8.51 -9.74 -9.65
C LYS A 126 -9.74 -9.17 -8.94
N HIS A 127 -9.52 -8.47 -7.82
CA HIS A 127 -10.55 -7.89 -6.98
C HIS A 127 -10.39 -6.35 -6.90
N PRO A 128 -10.71 -5.61 -7.98
CA PRO A 128 -10.58 -4.16 -8.00
C PRO A 128 -11.59 -3.52 -7.05
N TYR A 129 -11.21 -2.39 -6.43
CA TYR A 129 -12.17 -1.62 -5.64
C TYR A 129 -13.27 -1.05 -6.53
N GLU A 130 -14.52 -1.17 -6.06
CA GLU A 130 -15.72 -0.72 -6.77
C GLU A 130 -16.25 0.61 -6.21
N VAL A 131 -15.93 0.88 -4.93
CA VAL A 131 -16.33 2.09 -4.21
C VAL A 131 -15.10 2.72 -3.58
N VAL A 132 -14.99 4.04 -3.67
CA VAL A 132 -13.94 4.81 -2.99
C VAL A 132 -14.56 5.62 -1.86
N VAL A 133 -14.04 5.45 -0.64
CA VAL A 133 -14.37 6.24 0.53
C VAL A 133 -13.18 7.15 0.84
N VAL A 134 -13.42 8.46 0.80
CA VAL A 134 -12.42 9.48 1.14
C VAL A 134 -12.70 9.99 2.55
N VAL A 135 -11.72 9.87 3.43
CA VAL A 135 -11.77 10.41 4.79
C VAL A 135 -11.23 11.83 4.77
N GLU A 136 -12.07 12.77 5.18
CA GLU A 136 -11.73 14.19 5.26
C GLU A 136 -11.84 14.73 6.68
N ALA A 137 -11.02 15.73 6.99
CA ALA A 137 -11.07 16.51 8.22
C ALA A 137 -10.62 17.95 7.93
N PRO A 138 -11.11 18.96 8.67
CA PRO A 138 -10.61 20.33 8.58
C PRO A 138 -9.09 20.40 8.74
N MET A 139 -8.44 21.28 7.98
CA MET A 139 -6.97 21.40 7.99
C MET A 139 -6.42 21.72 9.39
N ALA A 140 -7.13 22.52 10.18
CA ALA A 140 -6.73 22.87 11.54
C ALA A 140 -6.57 21.61 12.42
N ASP A 141 -7.57 20.74 12.41
CA ASP A 141 -7.58 19.49 13.19
C ASP A 141 -6.49 18.51 12.72
N ARG A 142 -6.21 18.49 11.42
CA ARG A 142 -5.13 17.66 10.85
C ARG A 142 -3.76 18.13 11.33
N LEU A 143 -3.53 19.45 11.38
CA LEU A 143 -2.26 20.02 11.84
C LEU A 143 -2.04 19.80 13.33
N GLU A 144 -3.08 19.94 14.15
CA GLU A 144 -3.01 19.67 15.60
C GLU A 144 -2.58 18.23 15.90
N ARG A 145 -2.98 17.26 15.06
CA ARG A 145 -2.61 15.85 15.18
C ARG A 145 -1.17 15.52 14.78
N LEU A 146 -0.51 16.39 14.01
CA LEU A 146 0.84 16.16 13.47
C LEU A 146 1.93 16.87 14.27
N GLN A 147 1.56 17.64 15.30
CA GLN A 147 2.47 18.30 16.24
C GLN A 147 2.78 17.40 17.44
#